data_AF-A0A1H8DCA6-F1
#
_entry.id   AF-A0A1H8DCA6-F1
#
_cell.length_a   1.000
_cell.length_b   1.000
_cell.length_c   1.000
_cell.angle_alpha   90.00
_cell.angle_beta   90.00
_cell.angle_gamma   90.00
#
_symmetry.space_group_name_H-M   'P 1'
#
loop_
_entity.id
_entity.type
_entity.pdbx_description
1 polymer ?
#
loop_
_entity_poly.entity_id
_entity_poly.type
_entity_poly.pdbx_seq_one_letter_code
_entity_poly.pdbx_strand_id
1 'polypeptide(L)'
;MLFSNPISATLSLDLHRLHQVRDTGITRVELQLPEDHYTAEEIKEIIDLTGITPVAFRMPKRLGMGTPSFSVDEWKYWLETVDSVLLSDQRQVVCHGATVPLGAIFEYLDQRPTDFNALHDFKTQYVERVISQIQQLEGTLKELGIQLLIENSPMGSDSYFEPGQSAIYPALRTPRHLLQIIEATDAKLCLDTAHARITSNVLTYMHRSRSMFAGATEKEILSSTKSWIDFYTQVKPHVSLIRLSYAVSWGDTPETAHIPFPASAYGELLTFAEQVDNEVCITLAAGQTHEQLTQMLNTLRDLKRS
;
A
#
# COMPACT_ATOMS: atom_id res chain seq x y z
N MET A 1 -24.43 2.08 -4.35
CA MET A 1 -22.98 1.84 -4.32
C MET A 1 -22.55 0.92 -5.46
N LEU A 2 -21.65 1.42 -6.31
CA LEU A 2 -21.10 0.71 -7.48
C LEU A 2 -20.63 -0.69 -7.10
N PHE A 3 -19.87 -0.79 -6.01
CA PHE A 3 -19.46 -2.05 -5.43
C PHE A 3 -20.52 -2.58 -4.45
N SER A 4 -20.76 -3.89 -4.51
CA SER A 4 -21.44 -4.70 -3.48
C SER A 4 -20.54 -5.00 -2.28
N ASN A 5 -19.23 -4.83 -2.46
CA ASN A 5 -18.19 -5.05 -1.46
C ASN A 5 -18.37 -4.21 -0.18
N PRO A 6 -17.82 -4.66 0.96
CA PRO A 6 -17.66 -3.81 2.12
C PRO A 6 -16.80 -2.59 1.79
N ILE A 7 -17.35 -1.40 2.02
CA ILE A 7 -16.65 -0.13 1.86
C ILE A 7 -16.10 0.34 3.20
N SER A 8 -14.82 0.69 3.21
CA SER A 8 -14.10 1.29 4.33
C SER A 8 -13.37 2.57 3.88
N ALA A 9 -12.71 3.26 4.82
CA ALA A 9 -11.81 4.38 4.53
C ALA A 9 -10.44 4.18 5.19
N THR A 10 -9.36 4.67 4.57
CA THR A 10 -8.01 4.66 5.14
C THR A 10 -7.82 5.91 5.98
N LEU A 11 -7.40 5.78 7.24
CA LEU A 11 -7.22 6.91 8.17
C LEU A 11 -6.05 6.69 9.11
N SER A 12 -5.47 7.80 9.61
CA SER A 12 -4.63 7.78 10.80
C SER A 12 -5.46 7.49 12.05
N LEU A 13 -4.84 6.89 13.07
CA LEU A 13 -5.43 6.77 14.41
C LEU A 13 -5.55 8.15 15.09
N ASP A 14 -6.58 8.90 14.69
CA ASP A 14 -6.91 10.23 15.22
C ASP A 14 -8.41 10.32 15.50
N LEU A 15 -8.77 10.62 16.75
CA LEU A 15 -10.16 10.59 17.22
C LEU A 15 -11.08 11.50 16.39
N HIS A 16 -10.61 12.71 16.07
CA HIS A 16 -11.40 13.69 15.33
C HIS A 16 -11.66 13.23 13.89
N ARG A 17 -10.63 12.76 13.18
CA ARG A 17 -10.75 12.20 11.82
C ARG A 17 -11.66 10.98 11.77
N LEU A 18 -11.60 10.12 12.79
CA LEU A 18 -12.48 8.97 12.92
C LEU A 18 -13.94 9.40 13.02
N HIS A 19 -14.27 10.35 13.89
CA HIS A 19 -15.64 10.90 13.96
C HIS A 19 -16.09 11.50 12.61
N GLN A 20 -15.24 12.28 11.94
CA GLN A 20 -15.57 12.86 10.64
C GLN A 20 -15.88 11.81 9.57
N VAL A 21 -15.21 10.66 9.59
CA VAL A 21 -15.51 9.56 8.66
C VAL A 21 -16.80 8.86 9.04
N ARG A 22 -17.05 8.65 10.33
CA ARG A 22 -18.33 8.10 10.80
C ARG A 22 -19.52 8.96 10.36
N ASP A 23 -19.39 10.27 10.37
CA ASP A 23 -20.42 11.21 9.90
C ASP A 23 -20.75 11.05 8.40
N THR A 24 -19.83 10.49 7.60
CA THR A 24 -20.11 10.14 6.19
C THR A 24 -20.92 8.84 6.02
N GLY A 25 -21.17 8.14 7.12
CA GLY A 25 -21.85 6.84 7.16
C GLY A 25 -20.91 5.63 7.01
N ILE A 26 -19.59 5.85 6.96
CA ILE A 26 -18.60 4.76 6.95
C ILE A 26 -18.32 4.35 8.39
N THR A 27 -18.55 3.08 8.71
CA THR A 27 -18.27 2.50 10.05
C THR A 27 -17.05 1.59 10.05
N ARG A 28 -16.44 1.33 8.89
CA ARG A 28 -15.29 0.43 8.73
C ARG A 28 -14.07 1.18 8.24
N VAL A 29 -12.89 0.89 8.78
CA VAL A 29 -11.67 1.65 8.44
C VAL A 29 -10.42 0.78 8.37
N GLU A 30 -9.50 1.14 7.49
CA GLU A 30 -8.10 0.74 7.59
C GLU A 30 -7.37 1.79 8.45
N LEU A 31 -6.77 1.37 9.57
CA LEU A 31 -6.08 2.29 10.50
C LEU A 31 -4.57 2.27 10.29
N GLN A 32 -4.00 3.41 9.93
CA GLN A 32 -2.56 3.64 10.02
C GLN A 32 -2.16 3.80 11.48
N LEU A 33 -1.34 2.87 11.96
CA LEU A 33 -0.72 2.92 13.27
C LEU A 33 0.28 4.08 13.34
N PRO A 34 0.38 4.75 14.51
CA PRO A 34 1.30 5.87 14.72
C PRO A 34 2.76 5.40 14.80
N GLU A 35 3.71 6.33 14.64
CA GLU A 35 5.12 6.02 14.84
C GLU A 35 5.43 5.78 16.33
N ASP A 36 4.79 6.53 17.22
CA ASP A 36 5.01 6.39 18.66
C ASP A 36 4.33 5.13 19.21
N HIS A 37 4.86 4.59 20.30
CA HIS A 37 4.24 3.45 20.97
C HIS A 37 2.92 3.87 21.61
N TYR A 38 1.85 3.20 21.20
CA TYR A 38 0.55 3.23 21.86
C TYR A 38 0.32 1.90 22.55
N THR A 39 -0.37 1.91 23.68
CA THR A 39 -0.83 0.68 24.32
C THR A 39 -2.10 0.16 23.64
N ALA A 40 -2.38 -1.13 23.83
CA ALA A 40 -3.62 -1.75 23.42
C ALA A 40 -4.87 -1.02 23.94
N GLU A 41 -4.84 -0.57 25.21
CA GLU A 41 -5.98 0.12 25.82
C GLU A 41 -6.24 1.46 25.15
N GLU A 42 -5.20 2.24 24.83
CA GLU A 42 -5.34 3.55 24.19
C GLU A 42 -5.98 3.43 22.80
N ILE A 43 -5.51 2.47 22.00
CA ILE A 43 -6.07 2.23 20.65
C ILE A 43 -7.52 1.76 20.78
N LYS A 44 -7.80 0.85 21.71
CA LYS A 44 -9.15 0.33 21.95
C LYS A 44 -10.12 1.42 22.40
N GLU A 45 -9.70 2.31 23.31
CA GLU A 45 -10.52 3.43 23.77
C GLU A 45 -10.90 4.36 22.62
N ILE A 46 -9.96 4.70 21.74
CA ILE A 46 -10.23 5.53 20.55
C ILE A 46 -11.26 4.85 19.62
N ILE A 47 -11.12 3.54 19.40
CA ILE A 47 -12.04 2.76 18.58
C ILE A 47 -13.43 2.69 19.20
N ASP A 48 -13.52 2.43 20.50
CA ASP A 48 -14.78 2.31 21.24
C ASP A 48 -15.53 3.64 21.28
N LEU A 49 -14.83 4.76 21.53
CA LEU A 49 -15.40 6.11 21.52
C LEU A 49 -15.97 6.51 20.15
N THR A 50 -15.31 6.07 19.08
CA THR A 50 -15.72 6.40 17.72
C THR A 50 -16.76 5.44 17.18
N GLY A 51 -16.92 4.23 17.75
CA GLY A 51 -17.84 3.21 17.27
C GLY A 51 -17.51 2.70 15.87
N ILE A 52 -16.23 2.76 15.50
CA ILE A 52 -15.72 2.32 14.20
C ILE A 52 -15.16 0.90 14.34
N THR A 53 -15.21 0.13 13.25
CA THR A 53 -14.64 -1.22 13.20
C THR A 53 -13.42 -1.23 12.28
N PRO A 54 -12.21 -1.49 12.80
CA PRO A 54 -11.04 -1.70 11.95
C PRO A 54 -11.23 -2.94 11.07
N VAL A 55 -10.95 -2.82 9.77
CA VAL A 55 -10.87 -3.95 8.82
C VAL A 55 -9.43 -4.42 8.62
N ALA A 56 -8.47 -3.53 8.82
CA ALA A 56 -7.05 -3.83 8.81
C ALA A 56 -6.28 -2.74 9.59
N PHE A 57 -5.12 -3.10 10.12
CA PHE A 57 -4.16 -2.13 10.67
C PHE A 57 -2.94 -2.05 9.76
N ARG A 58 -2.60 -0.84 9.30
CA ARG A 58 -1.37 -0.59 8.57
C ARG A 58 -0.25 -0.24 9.54
N MET A 59 0.85 -0.96 9.42
CA MET A 59 1.99 -0.83 10.32
C MET A 59 2.64 0.57 10.25
N PRO A 60 3.28 1.03 11.35
CA PRO A 60 3.98 2.31 11.38
C PRO A 60 4.96 2.46 10.21
N LYS A 61 5.14 3.68 9.67
CA LYS A 61 5.97 3.90 8.48
C LYS A 61 7.43 3.54 8.71
N ARG A 62 7.94 3.64 9.95
CA ARG A 62 9.31 3.22 10.27
C ARG A 62 9.53 1.70 10.15
N LEU A 63 8.46 0.90 10.22
CA LEU A 63 8.52 -0.56 10.16
C LEU A 63 8.48 -1.11 8.72
N GLY A 64 9.00 -0.37 7.73
CA GLY A 64 9.07 -0.86 6.36
C GLY A 64 9.88 -2.15 6.19
N MET A 65 9.37 -3.11 5.41
CA MET A 65 10.04 -4.37 5.08
C MET A 65 11.16 -4.17 4.05
N GLY A 66 12.22 -4.97 4.11
CA GLY A 66 13.40 -4.91 3.22
C GLY A 66 14.52 -4.00 3.73
N THR A 67 14.32 -3.34 4.89
CA THR A 67 15.38 -2.60 5.59
C THR A 67 16.45 -3.55 6.16
N PRO A 68 17.74 -3.18 6.18
CA PRO A 68 18.77 -3.91 6.92
C PRO A 68 18.55 -3.93 8.44
N SER A 69 17.85 -2.93 8.99
CA SER A 69 17.64 -2.75 10.43
C SER A 69 16.28 -3.29 10.91
N PHE A 70 15.94 -4.51 10.52
CA PHE A 70 14.65 -5.12 10.84
C PHE A 70 14.59 -5.55 12.32
N SER A 71 13.61 -5.04 13.06
CA SER A 71 13.40 -5.35 14.47
C SER A 71 12.22 -6.31 14.64
N VAL A 72 12.52 -7.60 14.87
CA VAL A 72 11.49 -8.63 15.11
C VAL A 72 10.68 -8.29 16.37
N ASP A 73 11.33 -7.83 17.43
CA ASP A 73 10.68 -7.55 18.71
C ASP A 73 9.68 -6.39 18.60
N GLU A 74 10.03 -5.35 17.84
CA GLU A 74 9.13 -4.23 17.60
C GLU A 74 7.91 -4.64 16.75
N TRP A 75 8.14 -5.49 15.75
CA TRP A 75 7.05 -6.08 14.96
C TRP A 75 6.12 -6.93 15.82
N LYS A 76 6.68 -7.78 16.70
CA LYS A 76 5.89 -8.61 17.62
C LYS A 76 5.06 -7.75 18.57
N TYR A 77 5.65 -6.71 19.15
CA TYR A 77 4.94 -5.75 20.00
C TYR A 77 3.69 -5.19 19.31
N TRP A 78 3.83 -4.72 18.06
CA TRP A 78 2.68 -4.18 17.32
C TRP A 78 1.66 -5.24 16.92
N LEU A 79 2.10 -6.45 16.57
CA LEU A 79 1.20 -7.55 16.27
C LEU A 79 0.36 -7.95 17.50
N GLU A 80 0.98 -8.07 18.67
CA GLU A 80 0.30 -8.36 19.94
C GLU A 80 -0.63 -7.21 20.35
N THR A 81 -0.20 -5.96 20.16
CA THR A 81 -1.02 -4.77 20.41
C THR A 81 -2.27 -4.81 19.52
N VAL A 82 -2.12 -5.04 18.22
CA VAL A 82 -3.23 -5.13 17.26
C VAL A 82 -4.14 -6.31 17.56
N ASP A 83 -3.58 -7.48 17.90
CA ASP A 83 -4.32 -8.69 18.26
C ASP A 83 -5.36 -8.41 19.36
N SER A 84 -4.93 -7.71 20.42
CA SER A 84 -5.77 -7.39 21.58
C SER A 84 -6.93 -6.41 21.27
N VAL A 85 -6.88 -5.73 20.13
CA VAL A 85 -7.86 -4.71 19.70
C VAL A 85 -8.75 -5.23 18.56
N LEU A 86 -8.31 -6.23 17.80
CA LEU A 86 -9.06 -6.81 16.71
C LEU A 86 -10.28 -7.60 17.21
N LEU A 87 -11.48 -7.02 17.00
CA LEU A 87 -12.76 -7.63 17.33
C LEU A 87 -13.39 -8.43 16.16
N SER A 88 -12.77 -8.41 14.98
CA SER A 88 -13.32 -8.99 13.75
C SER A 88 -12.75 -10.38 13.44
N ASP A 89 -13.54 -11.19 12.72
CA ASP A 89 -13.08 -12.47 12.15
C ASP A 89 -12.01 -12.27 11.06
N GLN A 90 -11.95 -11.08 10.46
CA GLN A 90 -10.93 -10.69 9.47
C GLN A 90 -9.81 -9.91 10.16
N ARG A 91 -8.84 -10.66 10.69
CA ARG A 91 -7.67 -10.13 11.40
C ARG A 91 -6.55 -9.86 10.39
N GLN A 92 -6.46 -8.62 9.91
CA GLN A 92 -5.52 -8.25 8.85
C GLN A 92 -4.56 -7.14 9.29
N VAL A 93 -3.30 -7.30 8.90
CA VAL A 93 -2.26 -6.28 9.07
C VAL A 93 -1.63 -5.98 7.72
N VAL A 94 -1.51 -4.71 7.37
CA VAL A 94 -0.85 -4.23 6.15
C VAL A 94 0.58 -3.81 6.47
N CYS A 95 1.54 -4.35 5.72
CA CYS A 95 2.93 -3.92 5.72
C CYS A 95 3.30 -3.28 4.37
N HIS A 96 4.30 -2.40 4.39
CA HIS A 96 4.81 -1.74 3.20
C HIS A 96 6.31 -1.97 3.05
N GLY A 97 6.85 -1.77 1.84
CA GLY A 97 8.29 -1.77 1.63
C GLY A 97 8.99 -0.61 2.35
N ALA A 98 10.27 -0.79 2.66
CA ALA A 98 11.15 0.29 3.03
C ALA A 98 11.63 1.03 1.78
N THR A 99 11.73 2.36 1.87
CA THR A 99 12.41 3.14 0.85
C THR A 99 13.93 2.98 1.00
N VAL A 100 14.63 3.13 -0.11
CA VAL A 100 16.10 3.10 -0.18
C VAL A 100 16.59 4.43 -0.74
N PRO A 101 17.53 5.12 -0.08
CA PRO A 101 18.16 6.31 -0.62
C PRO A 101 18.83 6.02 -1.97
N LEU A 102 18.67 6.89 -2.96
CA LEU A 102 19.31 6.68 -4.26
C LEU A 102 20.83 6.58 -4.18
N GLY A 103 21.46 7.31 -3.26
CA GLY A 103 22.90 7.23 -3.01
C GLY A 103 23.35 5.79 -2.71
N ALA A 104 22.59 5.05 -1.91
CA ALA A 104 22.90 3.65 -1.60
C ALA A 104 22.81 2.73 -2.82
N ILE A 105 21.91 3.03 -3.76
CA ILE A 105 21.81 2.29 -5.03
C ILE A 105 23.01 2.62 -5.92
N PHE A 106 23.38 3.89 -6.06
CA PHE A 106 24.54 4.29 -6.85
C PHE A 106 25.85 3.73 -6.28
N GLU A 107 26.04 3.79 -4.96
CA GLU A 107 27.19 3.17 -4.29
C GLU A 107 27.26 1.66 -4.55
N TYR A 108 26.12 0.96 -4.54
CA TYR A 108 26.06 -0.46 -4.86
C TYR A 108 26.49 -0.77 -6.30
N LEU A 109 26.10 0.09 -7.26
CA LEU A 109 26.47 0.00 -8.68
C LEU A 109 27.93 0.37 -8.90
N ASP A 110 28.45 1.41 -8.24
CA ASP A 110 29.84 1.87 -8.36
C ASP A 110 30.84 0.83 -7.83
N GLN A 111 30.44 0.03 -6.85
CA GLN A 111 31.21 -1.14 -6.40
C GLN A 111 31.26 -2.28 -7.43
N ARG A 112 30.43 -2.22 -8.49
CA ARG A 112 30.25 -3.25 -9.53
C ARG A 112 30.15 -2.64 -10.94
N PRO A 113 31.15 -1.86 -11.38
CA PRO A 113 31.03 -0.97 -12.55
C PRO A 113 30.85 -1.69 -13.90
N THR A 114 31.08 -3.00 -13.98
CA THR A 114 30.93 -3.81 -15.20
C THR A 114 29.79 -4.84 -15.13
N ASP A 115 29.03 -4.85 -14.03
CA ASP A 115 27.93 -5.79 -13.84
C ASP A 115 26.61 -5.17 -14.31
N PHE A 116 26.23 -5.50 -15.55
CA PHE A 116 24.97 -5.05 -16.15
C PHE A 116 23.72 -5.59 -15.44
N ASN A 117 23.86 -6.59 -14.55
CA ASN A 117 22.78 -7.12 -13.74
C ASN A 117 22.76 -6.56 -12.31
N ALA A 118 23.70 -5.69 -11.92
CA ALA A 118 23.82 -5.23 -10.53
C ALA A 118 22.51 -4.61 -9.99
N LEU A 119 21.78 -3.83 -10.80
CA LEU A 119 20.49 -3.28 -10.38
C LEU A 119 19.40 -4.35 -10.25
N HIS A 120 19.43 -5.40 -11.08
CA HIS A 120 18.54 -6.54 -10.94
C HIS A 120 18.85 -7.29 -9.65
N ASP A 121 20.12 -7.59 -9.39
CA ASP A 121 20.58 -8.32 -8.21
C ASP A 121 20.26 -7.56 -6.93
N PHE A 122 20.43 -6.23 -6.92
CA PHE A 122 20.04 -5.38 -5.79
C PHE A 122 18.57 -5.57 -5.41
N LYS A 123 17.69 -5.63 -6.41
CA LYS A 123 16.24 -5.81 -6.21
C LYS A 123 15.90 -7.22 -5.77
N THR A 124 16.56 -8.22 -6.35
CA THR A 124 16.43 -9.61 -5.91
C THR A 124 16.82 -9.74 -4.44
N GLN A 125 17.96 -9.20 -4.03
CA GLN A 125 18.38 -9.17 -2.62
C GLN A 125 17.42 -8.39 -1.72
N TYR A 126 16.79 -7.32 -2.22
CA TYR A 126 15.76 -6.62 -1.47
C TYR A 126 14.51 -7.49 -1.28
N VAL A 127 14.04 -8.17 -2.33
CA VAL A 127 12.88 -9.07 -2.27
C VAL A 127 13.15 -10.27 -1.36
N GLU A 128 14.33 -10.88 -1.45
CA GLU A 128 14.76 -11.97 -0.57
C GLU A 128 14.81 -11.53 0.90
N ARG A 129 15.24 -10.29 1.17
CA ARG A 129 15.18 -9.72 2.52
C ARG A 129 13.74 -9.58 3.01
N VAL A 130 12.84 -9.05 2.19
CA VAL A 130 11.41 -8.96 2.54
C VAL A 130 10.84 -10.35 2.86
N ILE A 131 11.11 -11.35 2.02
CA ILE A 131 10.66 -12.74 2.24
C ILE A 131 11.20 -13.26 3.58
N SER A 132 12.50 -13.14 3.83
CA SER A 132 13.13 -13.61 5.07
C SER A 132 12.55 -12.92 6.31
N GLN A 133 12.24 -11.63 6.24
CA GLN A 133 11.65 -10.86 7.33
C GLN A 133 10.20 -11.28 7.61
N ILE A 134 9.40 -11.53 6.57
CA ILE A 134 8.05 -12.08 6.73
C ILE A 134 8.11 -13.48 7.36
N GLN A 135 9.01 -14.34 6.90
CA GLN A 135 9.21 -15.69 7.45
C GLN A 135 9.61 -15.68 8.92
N GLN A 136 10.38 -14.68 9.37
CA GLN A 136 10.69 -14.49 10.80
C GLN A 136 9.46 -14.17 11.65
N LEU A 137 8.40 -13.60 11.05
CA LEU A 137 7.15 -13.26 11.73
C LEU A 137 6.06 -14.33 11.60
N GLU A 138 6.19 -15.28 10.66
CA GLU A 138 5.15 -16.28 10.34
C GLU A 138 4.65 -17.05 11.57
N GLY A 139 5.55 -17.44 12.48
CA GLY A 139 5.15 -18.13 13.72
C GLY A 139 4.21 -17.30 14.58
N THR A 140 4.51 -16.00 14.73
CA THR A 140 3.68 -15.06 15.51
C THR A 140 2.37 -14.77 14.79
N LEU A 141 2.42 -14.54 13.47
CA LEU A 141 1.22 -14.32 12.66
C LEU A 141 0.25 -15.51 12.72
N LYS A 142 0.77 -16.74 12.67
CA LYS A 142 -0.02 -17.97 12.79
C LYS A 142 -0.62 -18.14 14.18
N GLU A 143 0.17 -17.90 15.23
CA GLU A 143 -0.30 -17.98 16.62
C GLU A 143 -1.43 -16.99 16.89
N LEU A 144 -1.29 -15.75 16.43
CA LEU A 144 -2.29 -14.70 16.56
C LEU A 144 -3.40 -14.80 15.51
N GLY A 145 -3.33 -15.73 14.56
CA GLY A 145 -4.31 -15.83 13.47
C GLY A 145 -4.45 -14.53 12.65
N ILE A 146 -3.37 -13.77 12.50
CA ILE A 146 -3.32 -12.52 11.73
C ILE A 146 -2.82 -12.80 10.32
N GLN A 147 -3.59 -12.38 9.32
CA GLN A 147 -3.17 -12.39 7.93
C GLN A 147 -2.35 -11.13 7.62
N LEU A 148 -1.08 -11.33 7.26
CA LEU A 148 -0.24 -10.25 6.75
C LEU A 148 -0.58 -9.95 5.29
N LEU A 149 -0.73 -8.66 4.98
CA LEU A 149 -0.92 -8.11 3.64
C LEU A 149 0.29 -7.27 3.25
N ILE A 150 0.95 -7.58 2.14
CA ILE A 150 1.99 -6.71 1.56
C ILE A 150 1.32 -5.67 0.66
N GLU A 151 1.72 -4.40 0.79
CA GLU A 151 1.25 -3.30 -0.06
C GLU A 151 2.15 -3.14 -1.29
N ASN A 152 1.54 -2.94 -2.47
CA ASN A 152 2.31 -2.55 -3.66
C ASN A 152 2.78 -1.09 -3.57
N SER A 153 4.04 -0.86 -3.88
CA SER A 153 4.68 0.44 -3.71
C SER A 153 4.69 1.28 -4.99
N PRO A 154 4.67 2.62 -4.88
CA PRO A 154 4.94 3.51 -6.01
C PRO A 154 6.44 3.53 -6.36
N MET A 155 6.83 4.24 -7.43
CA MET A 155 8.26 4.27 -7.82
C MET A 155 9.12 5.19 -6.94
N GLY A 156 8.59 6.34 -6.52
CA GLY A 156 9.24 7.28 -5.60
C GLY A 156 8.67 7.17 -4.19
N SER A 157 9.38 7.70 -3.21
CA SER A 157 8.86 7.87 -1.83
C SER A 157 7.66 8.84 -1.77
N ASP A 158 7.04 8.94 -0.60
CA ASP A 158 5.94 9.88 -0.32
C ASP A 158 6.32 11.38 -0.45
N SER A 159 7.62 11.68 -0.60
CA SER A 159 8.18 13.04 -0.64
C SER A 159 8.68 13.45 -2.03
N TYR A 160 8.79 14.77 -2.24
CA TYR A 160 9.31 15.32 -3.50
C TYR A 160 10.70 14.75 -3.83
N PHE A 161 10.91 14.49 -5.13
CA PHE A 161 12.15 13.95 -5.63
C PHE A 161 13.24 15.04 -5.68
N GLU A 162 13.96 15.24 -4.57
CA GLU A 162 15.14 16.11 -4.54
C GLU A 162 16.41 15.36 -4.94
N PRO A 163 17.21 15.86 -5.91
CA PRO A 163 18.53 15.32 -6.22
C PRO A 163 19.40 15.21 -4.96
N GLY A 164 19.93 14.02 -4.67
CA GLY A 164 20.80 13.77 -3.51
C GLY A 164 20.08 13.44 -2.20
N GLN A 165 18.77 13.69 -2.08
CA GLN A 165 17.97 13.32 -0.90
C GLN A 165 16.83 12.34 -1.21
N SER A 166 16.60 12.07 -2.49
CA SER A 166 15.52 11.18 -2.92
C SER A 166 15.72 9.73 -2.46
N ALA A 167 14.62 9.14 -2.03
CA ALA A 167 14.50 7.71 -1.78
C ALA A 167 13.48 7.08 -2.73
N ILE A 168 13.69 5.81 -3.06
CA ILE A 168 12.81 5.04 -3.94
C ILE A 168 12.40 3.73 -3.29
N TYR A 169 11.28 3.16 -3.73
CA TYR A 169 10.99 1.76 -3.45
C TYR A 169 11.67 0.90 -4.53
N PRO A 170 12.68 0.07 -4.16
CA PRO A 170 13.46 -0.66 -5.16
C PRO A 170 12.66 -1.77 -5.85
N ALA A 171 11.69 -2.36 -5.14
CA ALA A 171 10.83 -3.46 -5.59
C ALA A 171 9.35 -3.23 -5.20
N LEU A 172 8.54 -4.31 -5.19
CA LEU A 172 7.09 -4.32 -4.80
C LEU A 172 6.13 -3.54 -5.70
N ARG A 173 6.65 -2.85 -6.71
CA ARG A 173 5.83 -2.04 -7.61
C ARG A 173 5.27 -2.81 -8.81
N THR A 174 5.78 -4.00 -9.12
CA THR A 174 5.35 -4.84 -10.26
C THR A 174 4.72 -6.14 -9.77
N PRO A 175 3.81 -6.77 -10.54
CA PRO A 175 3.22 -8.05 -10.17
C PRO A 175 4.28 -9.12 -9.89
N ARG A 176 5.35 -9.16 -10.68
CA ARG A 176 6.44 -10.14 -10.52
C ARG A 176 7.02 -10.16 -9.09
N HIS A 177 7.42 -9.02 -8.55
CA HIS A 177 8.03 -8.98 -7.21
C HIS A 177 7.02 -9.32 -6.11
N LEU A 178 5.77 -8.88 -6.28
CA LEU A 178 4.70 -9.17 -5.32
C LEU A 178 4.37 -10.66 -5.29
N LEU A 179 4.19 -11.26 -6.47
CA LEU A 179 3.94 -12.70 -6.62
C LEU A 179 5.10 -13.52 -6.06
N GLN A 180 6.36 -13.12 -6.30
CA GLN A 180 7.52 -13.78 -5.70
C GLN A 180 7.46 -13.82 -4.16
N ILE A 181 7.00 -12.75 -3.51
CA ILE A 181 6.86 -12.71 -2.05
C ILE A 181 5.68 -13.55 -1.60
N ILE A 182 4.54 -13.41 -2.26
CA ILE A 182 3.29 -14.11 -1.94
C ILE A 182 3.41 -15.63 -2.17
N GLU A 183 4.18 -16.08 -3.15
CA GLU A 183 4.41 -17.50 -3.41
C GLU A 183 5.42 -18.12 -2.44
N ALA A 184 6.35 -17.32 -1.92
CA ALA A 184 7.39 -17.76 -0.98
C ALA A 184 6.95 -17.66 0.50
N THR A 185 5.79 -17.08 0.78
CA THR A 185 5.25 -16.82 2.12
C THR A 185 3.75 -17.08 2.15
N ASP A 186 3.12 -17.01 3.32
CA ASP A 186 1.65 -17.07 3.44
C ASP A 186 0.98 -15.67 3.34
N ALA A 187 1.71 -14.63 2.92
CA ALA A 187 1.18 -13.28 2.82
C ALA A 187 0.14 -13.13 1.69
N LYS A 188 -0.76 -12.16 1.84
CA LYS A 188 -1.70 -11.73 0.79
C LYS A 188 -1.38 -10.30 0.33
N LEU A 189 -2.11 -9.79 -0.64
CA LEU A 189 -1.87 -8.47 -1.22
C LEU A 189 -2.90 -7.44 -0.73
N CYS A 190 -2.39 -6.29 -0.30
CA CYS A 190 -3.14 -5.03 -0.25
C CYS A 190 -2.85 -4.26 -1.55
N LEU A 191 -3.82 -4.24 -2.47
CA LEU A 191 -3.66 -3.56 -3.75
C LEU A 191 -4.07 -2.09 -3.66
N ASP A 192 -3.12 -1.19 -3.76
CA ASP A 192 -3.33 0.23 -4.02
C ASP A 192 -3.42 0.51 -5.52
N THR A 193 -4.61 0.92 -5.98
CA THR A 193 -4.89 1.14 -7.40
C THR A 193 -4.15 2.35 -7.97
N ALA A 194 -3.86 3.36 -7.15
CA ALA A 194 -3.11 4.53 -7.59
C ALA A 194 -1.62 4.21 -7.74
N HIS A 195 -1.04 3.44 -6.83
CA HIS A 195 0.33 2.95 -6.98
C HIS A 195 0.47 2.04 -8.20
N ALA A 196 -0.49 1.12 -8.40
CA ALA A 196 -0.52 0.25 -9.58
C ALA A 196 -0.58 1.08 -10.87
N ARG A 197 -1.41 2.13 -10.94
CA ARG A 197 -1.47 3.04 -12.09
C ARG A 197 -0.14 3.69 -12.40
N ILE A 198 0.60 4.15 -11.39
CA ILE A 198 1.92 4.75 -11.61
C ILE A 198 2.86 3.74 -12.25
N THR A 199 2.91 2.52 -11.70
CA THR A 199 3.75 1.46 -12.27
C THR A 199 3.34 1.12 -13.70
N SER A 200 2.04 0.99 -13.99
CA SER A 200 1.57 0.67 -15.33
C SER A 200 1.82 1.79 -16.35
N ASN A 201 2.06 3.02 -15.89
CA ASN A 201 2.37 4.17 -16.74
C ASN A 201 3.84 4.60 -16.63
N VAL A 202 4.73 3.72 -16.17
CA VAL A 202 6.16 4.02 -15.94
C VAL A 202 6.81 4.72 -17.14
N LEU A 203 6.54 4.27 -18.37
CA LEU A 203 7.07 4.93 -19.59
C LEU A 203 6.65 6.40 -19.68
N THR A 204 5.38 6.71 -19.46
CA THR A 204 4.83 8.06 -19.47
C THR A 204 5.49 8.95 -18.42
N TYR A 205 5.77 8.41 -17.23
CA TYR A 205 6.45 9.13 -16.16
C TYR A 205 7.96 9.26 -16.39
N MET A 206 8.61 8.26 -16.97
CA MET A 206 10.03 8.27 -17.30
C MET A 206 10.38 9.30 -18.38
N HIS A 207 9.50 9.49 -19.37
CA HIS A 207 9.67 10.59 -20.34
C HIS A 207 9.71 11.97 -19.68
N ARG A 208 9.19 12.11 -18.46
CA ARG A 208 9.12 13.36 -17.70
C ARG A 208 10.19 13.48 -16.59
N SER A 209 10.88 12.40 -16.23
CA SER A 209 11.90 12.42 -15.17
C SER A 209 13.08 11.48 -15.49
N ARG A 210 14.27 12.07 -15.67
CA ARG A 210 15.51 11.31 -15.94
C ARG A 210 15.97 10.47 -14.75
N SER A 211 15.60 10.85 -13.54
CA SER A 211 16.04 10.16 -12.32
C SER A 211 15.21 8.93 -11.99
N MET A 212 13.99 8.83 -12.55
CA MET A 212 13.16 7.62 -12.56
C MET A 212 13.84 6.45 -13.31
N PHE A 213 14.80 6.74 -14.21
CA PHE A 213 15.62 5.72 -14.86
C PHE A 213 16.56 4.99 -13.89
N ALA A 214 17.04 5.67 -12.83
CA ALA A 214 17.95 5.05 -11.86
C ALA A 214 17.28 3.92 -11.06
N GLY A 215 15.95 3.99 -10.93
CA GLY A 215 15.17 3.02 -10.17
C GLY A 215 14.57 1.88 -10.99
N ALA A 216 14.64 1.88 -12.33
CA ALA A 216 13.96 0.88 -13.17
C ALA A 216 14.88 0.24 -14.20
N THR A 217 14.91 -1.10 -14.19
CA THR A 217 15.60 -1.88 -15.23
C THR A 217 14.83 -1.80 -16.54
N GLU A 218 15.54 -1.85 -17.67
CA GLU A 218 14.92 -1.89 -19.01
C GLU A 218 13.89 -3.03 -19.13
N LYS A 219 14.20 -4.20 -18.55
CA LYS A 219 13.27 -5.34 -18.51
C LYS A 219 11.98 -5.03 -17.74
N GLU A 220 12.04 -4.33 -16.61
CA GLU A 220 10.83 -3.95 -15.87
C GLU A 220 9.96 -2.97 -16.65
N ILE A 221 10.58 -2.09 -17.43
CA ILE A 221 9.86 -1.15 -18.29
C ILE A 221 9.14 -1.92 -19.41
N LEU A 222 9.86 -2.81 -20.10
CA LEU A 222 9.30 -3.61 -21.19
C LEU A 222 8.25 -4.63 -20.74
N SER A 223 8.34 -5.11 -19.49
CA SER A 223 7.38 -6.05 -18.89
C SER A 223 6.33 -5.37 -18.01
N SER A 224 6.32 -4.04 -17.93
CA SER A 224 5.31 -3.31 -17.18
C SER A 224 3.92 -3.55 -17.77
N THR A 225 2.93 -3.71 -16.91
CA THR A 225 1.54 -3.87 -17.32
C THR A 225 1.04 -2.61 -18.03
N LYS A 226 0.22 -2.75 -19.08
CA LYS A 226 -0.28 -1.61 -19.87
C LYS A 226 -1.30 -0.75 -19.11
N SER A 227 -2.01 -1.34 -18.16
CA SER A 227 -2.97 -0.67 -17.30
C SER A 227 -2.93 -1.23 -15.88
N TRP A 228 -3.45 -0.47 -14.92
CA TRP A 228 -3.59 -0.94 -13.54
C TRP A 228 -4.66 -2.05 -13.40
N ILE A 229 -5.58 -2.15 -14.37
CA ILE A 229 -6.55 -3.24 -14.45
C ILE A 229 -5.83 -4.54 -14.86
N ASP A 230 -4.91 -4.47 -15.83
CA ASP A 230 -4.05 -5.62 -16.18
C ASP A 230 -3.15 -6.03 -15.00
N PHE A 231 -2.67 -5.05 -14.25
CA PHE A 231 -1.95 -5.30 -12.99
C PHE A 231 -2.82 -6.10 -12.03
N TYR A 232 -4.03 -5.62 -11.74
CA TYR A 232 -4.98 -6.30 -10.87
C TYR A 232 -5.25 -7.73 -11.36
N THR A 233 -5.47 -7.91 -12.66
CA THR A 233 -5.76 -9.23 -13.25
C THR A 233 -4.69 -10.26 -12.93
N GLN A 234 -3.41 -9.86 -12.93
CA GLN A 234 -2.28 -10.75 -12.63
C GLN A 234 -2.17 -11.12 -11.15
N VAL A 235 -2.62 -10.25 -10.25
CA VAL A 235 -2.49 -10.44 -8.78
C VAL A 235 -3.80 -10.80 -8.10
N LYS A 236 -4.94 -10.74 -8.82
CA LYS A 236 -6.31 -10.89 -8.31
C LYS A 236 -6.47 -12.05 -7.32
N PRO A 237 -5.99 -13.29 -7.58
CA PRO A 237 -6.18 -14.43 -6.67
C PRO A 237 -5.55 -14.23 -5.27
N HIS A 238 -4.66 -13.27 -5.13
CA HIS A 238 -3.91 -13.00 -3.92
C HIS A 238 -4.35 -11.72 -3.20
N VAL A 239 -5.28 -10.95 -3.77
CA VAL A 239 -5.75 -9.70 -3.18
C VAL A 239 -6.75 -9.98 -2.07
N SER A 240 -6.54 -9.38 -0.89
CA SER A 240 -7.48 -9.46 0.24
C SER A 240 -8.02 -8.09 0.67
N LEU A 241 -7.34 -7.01 0.27
CA LEU A 241 -7.75 -5.63 0.51
C LEU A 241 -7.42 -4.79 -0.73
N ILE A 242 -8.33 -3.91 -1.13
CA ILE A 242 -8.09 -2.94 -2.21
C ILE A 242 -8.14 -1.54 -1.62
N ARG A 243 -7.09 -0.74 -1.81
CA ARG A 243 -7.12 0.70 -1.59
C ARG A 243 -7.44 1.40 -2.91
N LEU A 244 -8.64 1.96 -2.99
CA LEU A 244 -9.20 2.52 -4.20
C LEU A 244 -8.98 4.02 -4.28
N SER A 245 -8.24 4.45 -5.31
CA SER A 245 -8.09 5.83 -5.74
C SER A 245 -7.57 5.88 -7.19
N TYR A 246 -7.69 7.03 -7.85
CA TYR A 246 -7.31 7.12 -9.26
C TYR A 246 -5.81 7.21 -9.46
N ALA A 247 -5.16 8.11 -8.73
CA ALA A 247 -3.75 8.40 -8.80
C ALA A 247 -3.30 8.96 -7.44
N VAL A 248 -1.99 9.14 -7.27
CA VAL A 248 -1.44 9.93 -6.18
C VAL A 248 -0.78 11.19 -6.74
N SER A 249 -0.93 12.30 -6.05
CA SER A 249 -0.26 13.56 -6.37
C SER A 249 1.18 13.51 -5.89
N TRP A 250 2.13 13.79 -6.79
CA TRP A 250 3.53 14.10 -6.47
C TRP A 250 3.74 15.59 -6.78
N GLY A 251 4.01 16.42 -5.79
CA GLY A 251 4.15 17.87 -5.97
C GLY A 251 4.95 18.53 -4.86
N ASP A 252 5.01 19.87 -4.87
CA ASP A 252 5.76 20.73 -3.94
C ASP A 252 5.25 20.70 -2.48
N THR A 253 4.35 19.78 -2.15
CA THR A 253 3.83 19.58 -0.79
C THR A 253 4.52 18.40 -0.12
N PRO A 254 4.79 18.45 1.19
CA PRO A 254 5.45 17.35 1.91
C PRO A 254 4.69 16.02 1.91
N GLU A 255 3.41 16.03 1.53
CA GLU A 255 2.52 14.88 1.60
C GLU A 255 2.02 14.47 0.21
N THR A 256 2.16 13.17 -0.08
CA THR A 256 1.49 12.51 -1.19
C THR A 256 0.00 12.35 -0.89
N ALA A 257 -0.86 12.88 -1.76
CA ALA A 257 -2.32 12.82 -1.60
C ALA A 257 -2.96 11.91 -2.65
N HIS A 258 -3.81 10.98 -2.22
CA HIS A 258 -4.63 10.17 -3.11
C HIS A 258 -5.70 11.02 -3.80
N ILE A 259 -5.83 10.87 -5.11
CA ILE A 259 -6.73 11.64 -5.97
C ILE A 259 -7.96 10.78 -6.30
N PRO A 260 -9.18 11.31 -6.12
CA PRO A 260 -10.41 10.66 -6.57
C PRO A 260 -10.46 10.40 -8.08
N PHE A 261 -11.33 9.48 -8.52
CA PHE A 261 -11.54 9.24 -9.95
C PHE A 261 -12.18 10.45 -10.64
N PRO A 262 -11.53 11.02 -11.68
CA PRO A 262 -12.18 12.02 -12.52
C PRO A 262 -13.20 11.34 -13.44
N ALA A 263 -14.16 12.13 -13.95
CA ALA A 263 -15.21 11.62 -14.84
C ALA A 263 -14.67 10.91 -16.09
N SER A 264 -13.53 11.36 -16.61
CA SER A 264 -12.85 10.74 -17.76
C SER A 264 -12.36 9.30 -17.49
N ALA A 265 -12.20 8.92 -16.22
CA ALA A 265 -11.72 7.60 -15.80
C ALA A 265 -12.83 6.67 -15.30
N TYR A 266 -14.10 7.10 -15.35
CA TYR A 266 -15.23 6.30 -14.86
C TYR A 266 -15.41 4.99 -15.64
N GLY A 267 -15.13 4.98 -16.95
CA GLY A 267 -15.14 3.75 -17.74
C GLY A 267 -14.16 2.70 -17.21
N GLU A 268 -12.95 3.12 -16.81
CA GLU A 268 -11.97 2.21 -16.19
C GLU A 268 -12.46 1.68 -14.84
N LEU A 269 -13.06 2.54 -14.02
CA LEU A 269 -13.59 2.17 -12.71
C LEU A 269 -14.77 1.19 -12.81
N LEU A 270 -15.66 1.37 -13.80
CA LEU A 270 -16.76 0.44 -14.09
C LEU A 270 -16.22 -0.94 -14.51
N THR A 271 -15.27 -0.98 -15.45
CA THR A 271 -14.60 -2.22 -15.86
C THR A 271 -13.93 -2.94 -14.69
N PHE A 272 -13.30 -2.20 -13.79
CA PHE A 272 -12.72 -2.79 -12.58
C PHE A 272 -13.78 -3.34 -11.63
N ALA A 273 -14.90 -2.63 -11.43
CA ALA A 273 -15.98 -3.07 -10.55
C ALA A 273 -16.60 -4.41 -10.97
N GLU A 274 -16.62 -4.72 -12.27
CA GLU A 274 -17.07 -6.02 -12.78
C GLU A 274 -16.10 -7.18 -12.48
N GLN A 275 -14.84 -6.87 -12.18
CA GLN A 275 -13.78 -7.87 -11.96
C GLN A 275 -13.47 -8.10 -10.48
N VAL A 276 -13.88 -7.21 -9.58
CA VAL A 276 -13.60 -7.34 -8.15
C VAL A 276 -14.50 -8.40 -7.52
N ASP A 277 -13.90 -9.34 -6.79
CA ASP A 277 -14.66 -10.35 -6.07
C ASP A 277 -15.40 -9.70 -4.90
N ASN A 278 -16.68 -10.02 -4.70
CA ASN A 278 -17.57 -9.36 -3.73
C ASN A 278 -17.08 -9.43 -2.27
N GLU A 279 -16.19 -10.38 -1.96
CA GLU A 279 -15.66 -10.63 -0.62
C GLU A 279 -14.47 -9.72 -0.27
N VAL A 280 -13.80 -9.15 -1.27
CA VAL A 280 -12.63 -8.28 -1.05
C VAL A 280 -13.09 -6.93 -0.50
N CYS A 281 -12.50 -6.48 0.60
CA CYS A 281 -12.84 -5.17 1.15
C CYS A 281 -12.22 -4.05 0.30
N ILE A 282 -13.00 -3.02 0.02
CA ILE A 282 -12.56 -1.84 -0.72
C ILE A 282 -12.48 -0.65 0.22
N THR A 283 -11.26 -0.18 0.44
CA THR A 283 -10.95 0.97 1.27
C THR A 283 -10.74 2.21 0.40
N LEU A 284 -11.45 3.30 0.70
CA LEU A 284 -11.27 4.58 0.04
C LEU A 284 -10.03 5.29 0.61
N ALA A 285 -9.06 5.55 -0.25
CA ALA A 285 -7.74 6.10 0.13
C ALA A 285 -7.75 7.59 0.54
N ALA A 286 -8.90 8.27 0.49
CA ALA A 286 -9.04 9.72 0.65
C ALA A 286 -8.98 10.22 2.11
N GLY A 287 -8.09 9.64 2.91
CA GLY A 287 -7.96 9.91 4.34
C GLY A 287 -7.46 11.30 4.74
N GLN A 288 -7.34 12.25 3.81
CA GLN A 288 -6.81 13.59 4.12
C GLN A 288 -7.91 14.62 4.41
N THR A 289 -9.08 14.55 3.76
CA THR A 289 -10.20 15.47 4.06
C THR A 289 -11.57 14.81 3.93
N HIS A 290 -12.50 15.21 4.81
CA HIS A 290 -13.91 14.80 4.77
C HIS A 290 -14.57 15.08 3.41
N GLU A 291 -14.18 16.17 2.75
CA GLU A 291 -14.68 16.56 1.43
C GLU A 291 -14.30 15.56 0.34
N GLN A 292 -13.02 15.14 0.28
CA GLN A 292 -12.55 14.16 -0.70
C GLN A 292 -13.21 12.80 -0.51
N LEU A 293 -13.35 12.36 0.74
CA LEU A 293 -14.04 11.11 1.05
C LEU A 293 -15.51 11.16 0.61
N THR A 294 -16.20 12.27 0.90
CA THR A 294 -17.59 12.49 0.50
C THR A 294 -17.73 12.52 -1.03
N GLN A 295 -16.80 13.17 -1.73
CA GLN A 295 -16.75 13.18 -3.19
C GLN A 295 -16.62 11.77 -3.75
N MET A 296 -15.67 10.97 -3.25
CA MET A 296 -15.49 9.58 -3.69
C MET A 296 -16.73 8.73 -3.44
N LEU A 297 -17.34 8.85 -2.26
CA LEU A 297 -18.58 8.14 -1.94
C LEU A 297 -19.72 8.50 -2.90
N ASN A 298 -19.89 9.79 -3.20
CA ASN A 298 -20.93 10.25 -4.12
C ASN A 298 -20.68 9.75 -5.54
N THR A 299 -19.44 9.84 -6.04
CA THR A 299 -19.05 9.25 -7.34
C THR A 299 -19.44 7.76 -7.43
N LEU A 300 -19.14 6.97 -6.40
CA LEU A 300 -19.49 5.54 -6.38
C LEU A 300 -21.00 5.28 -6.25
N ARG A 301 -21.76 6.21 -5.66
CA ARG A 301 -23.23 6.10 -5.60
C ARG A 301 -23.86 6.41 -6.96
N ASP A 302 -23.39 7.46 -7.62
CA ASP A 302 -23.93 7.93 -8.90
C ASP A 302 -23.62 6.98 -10.05
N LEU A 303 -22.41 6.39 -10.06
CA LEU A 303 -22.02 5.39 -11.05
C LEU A 303 -22.82 4.08 -10.99
N LYS A 304 -23.47 3.76 -9.87
CA LYS A 304 -24.42 2.62 -9.83
C LYS A 304 -25.73 2.93 -10.54
N ARG A 305 -26.15 4.20 -10.52
CA ARG A 305 -27.46 4.64 -11.03
C ARG A 305 -27.47 4.85 -12.54
N SER A 306 -26.28 4.99 -13.13
CA SER A 306 -26.05 5.16 -14.56
C SER A 306 -25.86 3.80 -15.22
#